data_AF-A0A3B9DSF3-F1
#
_entry.id   AF-A0A3B9DSF3-F1
#
_cell.length_a   1.000
_cell.length_b   1.000
_cell.length_c   1.000
_cell.angle_alpha   90.00
_cell.angle_beta   90.00
_cell.angle_gamma   90.00
#
_symmetry.space_group_name_H-M   'P 1'
#
loop_
_entity.id
_entity.type
_entity.pdbx_description
1 polymer ?
#
loop_
_entity_poly.entity_id
_entity_poly.type
_entity_poly.pdbx_seq_one_letter_code
_entity_poly.pdbx_strand_id
1 'polypeptide(L)'
;MMKRYALFALLVFASPVSAVQGRSGDQATQTISPAPSFTPVTNERLLNSDAEPENWLHYSGNYFSQRYSLLDQINSTNAGELEMQWAFQ
;
A
#
# COMPACT_ATOMS: atom_id res chain seq x y z
N MET A 1 35.12 68.20 17.84
CA MET A 1 36.02 67.82 16.71
C MET A 1 35.25 66.86 15.82
N MET A 2 35.18 67.15 14.52
CA MET A 2 34.20 66.62 13.56
C MET A 2 34.62 65.29 12.91
N LYS A 3 33.60 64.45 12.62
CA LYS A 3 33.41 63.54 11.46
C LYS A 3 34.57 62.62 11.04
N ARG A 4 34.26 61.33 10.81
CA ARG A 4 34.21 60.75 9.43
C ARG A 4 33.95 59.22 9.45
N TYR A 5 33.16 58.84 8.45
CA TYR A 5 32.69 57.53 8.01
C TYR A 5 33.79 56.51 7.69
N ALA A 6 33.45 55.21 7.69
CA ALA A 6 33.69 54.31 6.55
C ALA A 6 33.05 52.93 6.78
N LEU A 7 32.11 52.57 5.90
CA LEU A 7 31.69 51.20 5.59
C LEU A 7 32.81 50.52 4.76
N PHE A 8 33.21 49.30 5.09
CA PHE A 8 33.83 48.30 4.20
C PHE A 8 33.60 46.91 4.83
N ALA A 9 32.66 46.12 4.32
CA ALA A 9 32.83 45.09 3.28
C ALA A 9 33.46 43.76 3.78
N LEU A 10 32.56 42.78 3.93
CA LEU A 10 32.64 41.37 3.51
C LEU A 10 33.87 40.54 3.88
N LEU A 11 33.68 39.51 4.72
CA LEU A 11 34.45 38.27 4.65
C LEU A 11 33.61 37.09 5.19
N VAL A 12 33.21 36.23 4.25
CA VAL A 12 32.76 34.86 4.49
C VAL A 12 33.96 34.08 5.02
N PHE A 13 33.85 33.52 6.22
CA PHE A 13 34.72 32.44 6.67
C PHE A 13 33.87 31.25 7.11
N ALA A 14 34.18 30.12 6.48
CA ALA A 14 33.58 28.82 6.66
C ALA A 14 33.64 28.34 8.13
N SER A 15 32.63 27.59 8.53
CA SER A 15 32.73 26.66 9.65
C SER A 15 32.08 25.34 9.23
N PRO A 16 32.85 24.26 9.01
CA PRO A 16 32.28 22.93 8.90
C PRO A 16 32.06 22.43 10.32
N VAL A 17 30.87 22.69 10.88
CA VAL A 17 30.48 21.99 12.11
C VAL A 17 29.68 20.78 11.68
N SER A 18 30.40 19.66 11.54
CA SER A 18 29.84 18.31 11.48
C SER A 18 28.97 18.10 12.70
N ALA A 19 27.68 18.40 12.57
CA ALA A 19 26.69 18.11 13.59
C ALA A 19 26.31 16.62 13.47
N VAL A 20 26.95 15.82 14.33
CA VAL A 20 26.35 14.64 14.97
C VAL A 20 25.82 13.59 13.99
N GLN A 21 26.73 12.74 13.52
CA GLN A 21 26.42 11.39 13.07
C GLN A 21 26.01 10.55 14.30
N GLY A 22 24.79 10.77 14.78
CA GLY A 22 24.22 10.12 15.95
C GLY A 22 22.97 9.34 15.59
N ARG A 23 23.16 8.16 14.98
CA ARG A 23 22.32 6.95 15.11
C ARG A 23 22.91 5.83 14.25
N SER A 24 23.93 5.18 14.79
CA SER A 24 24.13 3.76 14.53
C SER A 24 23.03 3.03 15.29
N GLY A 25 21.87 2.90 14.67
CA GLY A 25 20.78 2.05 15.12
C GLY A 25 20.34 1.25 13.92
N ASP A 26 20.74 -0.01 13.89
CA ASP A 26 20.21 -1.10 13.08
C ASP A 26 19.44 -0.66 11.83
N GLN A 27 20.16 -0.55 10.71
CA GLN A 27 19.55 -0.80 9.41
C GLN A 27 19.10 -2.27 9.44
N ALA A 28 17.95 -2.54 10.07
CA ALA A 28 17.21 -3.76 9.83
C ALA A 28 17.04 -3.79 8.31
N THR A 29 17.70 -4.76 7.68
CA THR A 29 17.51 -5.10 6.28
C THR A 29 16.02 -5.32 6.12
N GLN A 30 15.28 -4.28 5.73
CA GLN A 30 13.88 -4.43 5.38
C GLN A 30 13.93 -5.35 4.17
N THR A 31 13.63 -6.62 4.40
CA THR A 31 13.39 -7.57 3.32
C THR A 31 12.14 -7.03 2.66
N ILE A 32 12.32 -6.16 1.65
CA ILE A 32 11.23 -5.68 0.82
C ILE A 32 10.78 -6.93 0.07
N SER A 33 9.85 -7.68 0.67
CA SER A 33 9.15 -8.73 -0.03
C SER A 33 8.48 -8.04 -1.22
N PRO A 34 8.77 -8.46 -2.45
CA PRO A 34 8.12 -7.85 -3.60
C PRO A 34 6.62 -7.94 -3.38
N ALA A 35 5.93 -6.81 -3.54
CA ALA A 35 4.47 -6.83 -3.53
C ALA A 35 3.99 -7.87 -4.56
N PRO A 36 2.90 -8.60 -4.28
CA PRO A 36 2.35 -9.54 -5.24
C PRO A 36 2.15 -8.83 -6.58
N SER A 37 2.60 -9.45 -7.66
CA SER A 37 2.45 -8.89 -9.00
C SER A 37 0.98 -8.77 -9.34
N PHE A 38 0.55 -7.56 -9.72
CA PHE A 38 -0.80 -7.34 -10.20
C PHE A 38 -1.04 -8.15 -11.49
N THR A 39 -2.10 -8.95 -11.50
CA THR A 39 -2.56 -9.65 -12.70
C THR A 39 -3.75 -8.88 -13.28
N PRO A 40 -3.62 -8.29 -14.49
CA PRO A 40 -4.72 -7.56 -15.11
C PRO A 40 -5.96 -8.42 -15.29
N VAL A 41 -7.13 -7.80 -15.12
CA VAL A 41 -8.41 -8.42 -15.49
C VAL A 41 -8.57 -8.30 -17.00
N THR A 42 -8.42 -9.41 -17.72
CA THR A 42 -8.57 -9.48 -19.17
C THR A 42 -10.00 -9.87 -19.55
N ASN A 43 -10.38 -9.62 -20.81
CA ASN A 43 -11.68 -10.08 -21.33
C ASN A 43 -11.84 -11.60 -21.23
N GLU A 44 -10.78 -12.36 -21.51
CA GLU A 44 -10.80 -13.82 -21.39
C GLU A 44 -11.05 -14.27 -19.95
N ARG A 45 -10.44 -13.60 -18.97
CA ARG A 45 -10.69 -13.88 -17.55
C ARG A 45 -12.13 -13.55 -17.15
N LEU A 46 -12.70 -12.47 -17.69
CA LEU A 46 -14.11 -12.13 -17.48
C LEU A 46 -15.07 -13.12 -18.13
N LEU A 47 -14.72 -13.68 -19.31
CA LEU A 47 -15.50 -14.73 -19.97
C LEU A 47 -15.48 -16.03 -19.17
N ASN A 48 -14.37 -16.34 -18.50
CA ASN A 48 -14.18 -17.56 -17.71
C ASN A 48 -14.22 -17.31 -16.20
N SER A 49 -14.94 -16.27 -15.73
CA SER A 49 -14.93 -15.87 -14.31
C SER A 49 -15.35 -16.99 -13.36
N ASP A 50 -16.15 -17.94 -13.83
CA ASP A 50 -16.64 -19.09 -13.03
C ASP A 50 -15.52 -20.05 -12.62
N ALA A 51 -14.36 -20.01 -13.29
CA ALA A 51 -13.18 -20.81 -12.93
C ALA A 51 -12.44 -20.27 -11.68
N GLU A 52 -12.80 -19.09 -11.18
CA GLU A 52 -12.19 -18.43 -10.03
C GLU A 52 -13.28 -18.03 -9.01
N PRO A 53 -13.97 -19.00 -8.37
CA PRO A 53 -15.14 -18.73 -7.53
C PRO A 53 -14.84 -17.88 -6.27
N GLU A 54 -13.57 -17.72 -5.90
CA GLU A 54 -13.09 -16.82 -4.86
C GLU A 54 -13.10 -15.34 -5.27
N ASN A 55 -13.18 -15.03 -6.57
CA ASN A 55 -13.17 -13.67 -7.12
C ASN A 55 -14.57 -13.25 -7.63
N TRP A 56 -15.04 -12.06 -7.24
CA TRP A 56 -16.30 -11.50 -7.73
C TRP A 56 -16.04 -10.40 -8.76
N LEU A 57 -15.90 -10.78 -10.03
CA LEU A 57 -15.42 -9.88 -11.10
C LEU A 57 -16.52 -9.16 -11.88
N HIS A 58 -17.77 -9.65 -11.82
CA HIS A 58 -18.94 -9.02 -12.45
C HIS A 58 -19.93 -8.54 -11.39
N TYR A 59 -20.76 -7.56 -11.72
CA TYR A 59 -21.78 -7.06 -10.79
C TYR A 59 -22.75 -8.16 -10.28
N SER A 60 -23.06 -9.18 -11.08
CA SER A 60 -24.03 -10.24 -10.75
C SER A 60 -23.49 -11.67 -10.92
N GLY A 61 -22.21 -11.88 -10.59
CA GLY A 61 -21.54 -13.19 -10.65
C GLY A 61 -20.78 -13.35 -11.97
N ASN A 62 -21.48 -13.58 -13.07
CA ASN A 62 -20.91 -13.73 -14.42
C ASN A 62 -21.83 -13.12 -15.48
N TYR A 63 -21.53 -13.34 -16.77
CA TYR A 63 -22.36 -12.85 -17.88
C TYR A 63 -23.81 -13.35 -17.88
N PHE A 64 -24.10 -14.49 -17.25
CA PHE A 64 -25.45 -15.02 -17.09
C PHE A 64 -26.23 -14.35 -15.93
N SER A 65 -25.57 -13.51 -15.12
CA SER A 65 -26.19 -12.73 -14.03
C SER A 65 -26.93 -13.56 -12.96
N GLN A 66 -26.47 -14.78 -12.74
CA GLN A 66 -27.13 -15.77 -11.89
C GLN A 66 -26.85 -15.60 -10.39
N ARG A 67 -25.84 -14.82 -9.99
CA ARG A 67 -25.43 -14.61 -8.57
C ARG A 67 -25.18 -15.93 -7.82
N TYR A 68 -24.64 -16.92 -8.50
CA TYR A 68 -24.34 -18.25 -7.98
C TYR A 68 -22.83 -18.44 -7.82
N SER A 69 -22.38 -19.04 -6.70
CA SER A 69 -20.97 -19.35 -6.41
C SER A 69 -20.78 -20.85 -6.23
N LEU A 70 -19.63 -21.37 -6.67
CA LEU A 70 -19.21 -22.76 -6.48
C LEU A 70 -18.52 -23.02 -5.13
N LEU A 71 -18.28 -21.98 -4.32
CA LEU A 71 -17.70 -22.14 -2.98
C LEU A 71 -18.68 -22.90 -2.07
N ASP A 72 -18.17 -23.90 -1.35
CA ASP A 72 -18.96 -24.79 -0.48
C ASP A 72 -18.45 -24.84 0.98
N GLN A 73 -17.42 -24.05 1.29
CA GLN A 73 -16.84 -23.95 2.64
C GLN A 73 -17.90 -23.60 3.70
N ILE A 74 -18.84 -22.73 3.34
CA ILE A 74 -20.03 -22.42 4.14
C ILE A 74 -21.21 -23.14 3.50
N ASN A 75 -21.92 -23.93 4.30
CA ASN A 75 -23.05 -24.72 3.85
C ASN A 75 -24.10 -24.86 4.96
N SER A 76 -25.20 -25.57 4.68
CA SER A 76 -26.34 -25.70 5.60
C SER A 76 -26.02 -26.32 6.95
N THR A 77 -24.89 -27.03 7.09
CA THR A 77 -24.53 -27.68 8.36
C THR A 77 -23.70 -26.78 9.27
N ASN A 78 -22.96 -25.80 8.72
CA ASN A 78 -22.06 -24.94 9.49
C ASN A 78 -22.39 -23.44 9.43
N ALA A 79 -23.38 -23.02 8.64
CA ALA A 79 -23.75 -21.60 8.53
C ALA A 79 -24.17 -20.96 9.87
N GLY A 80 -24.61 -21.76 10.84
CA GLY A 80 -24.93 -21.30 12.20
C GLY A 80 -23.72 -20.94 13.06
N GLU A 81 -22.50 -21.27 12.62
CA GLU A 81 -21.24 -21.03 13.33
C GLU A 81 -20.52 -19.75 12.87
N LEU A 82 -21.13 -18.98 11.95
CA LEU A 82 -20.51 -17.76 11.41
C LEU A 82 -20.45 -16.64 12.45
N GLU A 83 -19.27 -16.04 12.57
CA GLU A 83 -19.00 -14.89 13.44
C GLU A 83 -18.50 -13.68 12.62
N MET A 84 -18.76 -12.47 13.13
CA MET A 84 -18.29 -11.23 12.52
C MET A 84 -16.75 -11.15 12.54
N GLN A 85 -16.13 -10.93 11.38
CA GLN A 85 -14.67 -10.80 11.28
C GLN A 85 -14.20 -9.35 11.39
N TRP A 86 -14.88 -8.41 10.73
CA TRP A 86 -14.52 -7.00 10.70
C TRP A 86 -15.70 -6.14 10.23
N ALA A 87 -15.63 -4.84 10.49
CA ALA A 87 -16.56 -3.83 9.96
C ALA A 87 -15.79 -2.56 9.58
N PHE A 88 -16.26 -1.85 8.55
CA PHE A 88 -15.67 -0.59 8.06
C PHE A 88 -16.78 0.45 7.88
N GLN A 89 -16.51 1.72 8.22
CA GLN A 89 -17.46 2.83 8.13
C GLN A 89 -16.81 4.05 7.48
#